data_AF-A0A2P5CWT7-F1
#
_entry.id   AF-A0A2P5CWT7-F1
#
_cell.length_a   1.000
_cell.length_b   1.000
_cell.length_c   1.000
_cell.angle_alpha   90.00
_cell.angle_beta   90.00
_cell.angle_gamma   90.00
#
_symmetry.space_group_name_H-M   'P 1'
#
loop_
_entity.id
_entity.type
_entity.pdbx_description
1 polymer ?
#
loop_
_entity_poly.entity_id
_entity_poly.type
_entity_poly.pdbx_seq_one_letter_code
_entity_poly.pdbx_strand_id
1 'polypeptide(L)'
;MGKKRQLTGRVTIQTGCCYNYSKDKDGNPPGIIRNAEVEPLPPMFKQMIKRLVRWHVLPATCIPDSCIVNIYDEGDCIPPHIDHHDFARPFCTISFLSECDILFGPNLKILEAGEFYGPGRIRLPTGFAFSISSLLN
;
A
#
# COMPACT_ATOMS: atom_id res chain seq x y z
N MET A 1 -3.21 -4.27 -34.38
CA MET A 1 -2.17 -4.95 -33.57
C MET A 1 -1.75 -4.00 -32.46
N GLY A 2 -2.45 -4.05 -31.32
CA GLY A 2 -2.28 -3.08 -30.23
C GLY A 2 -1.05 -3.39 -29.39
N LYS A 3 -0.19 -2.39 -29.15
CA LYS A 3 0.91 -2.50 -28.20
C LYS A 3 0.32 -2.68 -26.80
N LYS A 4 0.50 -3.85 -26.18
CA LYS A 4 0.26 -4.05 -24.74
C LYS A 4 1.23 -3.13 -23.99
N ARG A 5 0.73 -2.01 -23.46
CA ARG A 5 1.46 -1.17 -22.53
C ARG A 5 1.54 -1.91 -21.20
N GLN A 6 2.75 -2.07 -20.68
CA GLN A 6 3.00 -2.53 -19.32
C GLN A 6 2.61 -1.39 -18.37
N LEU A 7 1.49 -1.52 -17.67
CA LEU A 7 0.88 -0.49 -16.80
C LEU A 7 1.55 -0.46 -15.42
N THR A 8 2.82 -0.10 -15.35
CA THR A 8 3.47 0.12 -14.05
C THR A 8 4.16 1.48 -14.07
N GLY A 9 3.35 2.54 -13.97
CA GLY A 9 3.77 3.95 -13.92
C GLY A 9 3.57 4.61 -12.55
N ARG A 10 3.21 3.85 -11.51
CA ARG A 10 2.98 4.39 -10.17
C ARG A 10 4.23 5.02 -9.57
N VAL A 11 4.10 6.25 -9.07
CA VAL A 11 5.13 6.88 -8.24
C VAL A 11 4.91 6.53 -6.77
N THR A 12 5.97 6.13 -6.08
CA THR A 12 5.92 5.84 -4.64
C THR A 12 6.85 6.77 -3.87
N ILE A 13 6.33 7.40 -2.82
CA ILE A 13 7.12 8.17 -1.86
C ILE A 13 7.08 7.40 -0.54
N GLN A 14 8.25 7.15 0.07
CA GLN A 14 8.36 6.41 1.32
C GLN A 14 8.99 7.29 2.39
N THR A 15 8.43 7.24 3.60
CA THR A 15 8.90 8.00 4.77
C THR A 15 8.92 7.08 5.98
N GLY A 16 9.88 7.28 6.89
CA GLY A 16 10.11 6.43 8.07
C GLY A 16 10.86 5.12 7.79
N CYS A 17 10.70 4.53 6.60
CA CYS A 17 11.53 3.42 6.13
C CYS A 17 11.64 3.40 4.61
N CYS A 18 12.60 2.64 4.08
CA CYS A 18 12.70 2.32 2.66
C CYS A 18 12.45 0.82 2.48
N TYR A 19 11.53 0.47 1.60
CA TYR A 19 11.12 -0.89 1.28
C TYR A 19 11.30 -1.15 -0.21
N ASN A 20 11.95 -2.27 -0.52
CA ASN A 20 12.07 -2.74 -1.89
C ASN A 20 11.02 -3.81 -2.19
N TYR A 21 10.29 -3.63 -3.29
CA TYR A 21 9.22 -4.52 -3.74
C TYR A 21 9.72 -5.75 -4.51
N SER A 22 10.96 -5.70 -5.01
CA SER A 22 11.56 -6.76 -5.81
C SER A 22 12.98 -7.08 -5.31
N LYS A 23 13.57 -8.15 -5.86
CA LYS A 23 14.98 -8.43 -5.65
C LYS A 23 15.82 -7.23 -6.11
N ASP A 24 16.77 -6.79 -5.30
CA ASP A 24 17.66 -5.67 -5.68
C ASP A 24 18.78 -6.13 -6.65
N LYS A 25 19.65 -5.19 -7.03
CA LYS A 25 20.78 -5.45 -7.96
C LYS A 25 21.83 -6.39 -7.37
N ASP A 26 21.96 -6.40 -6.05
CA ASP A 26 22.91 -7.23 -5.31
C ASP A 26 22.32 -8.61 -4.97
N GLY A 27 21.04 -8.80 -5.26
CA GLY A 27 20.32 -10.04 -5.13
C GLY A 27 19.63 -10.24 -3.79
N ASN A 28 19.51 -9.21 -2.96
CA ASN A 28 18.76 -9.29 -1.71
C ASN A 28 17.25 -9.41 -2.00
N PRO A 29 16.49 -10.17 -1.20
CA PRO A 29 15.04 -10.32 -1.37
C PRO A 29 14.29 -9.00 -1.08
N PRO A 30 13.00 -8.89 -1.51
CA PRO A 30 12.12 -7.80 -1.11
C PRO A 30 12.06 -7.67 0.43
N GLY A 31 11.98 -6.44 0.93
CA GLY A 31 12.10 -6.19 2.36
C GLY A 31 12.42 -4.75 2.70
N ILE A 32 12.39 -4.44 4.01
CA ILE A 32 12.86 -3.14 4.51
C ILE A 32 14.39 -3.09 4.38
N ILE A 33 14.89 -2.07 3.70
CA ILE A 33 16.31 -1.77 3.57
C ILE A 33 16.80 -1.14 4.88
N ARG A 34 17.44 -1.94 5.73
CA ARG A 34 17.78 -1.56 7.12
C ARG A 34 18.73 -0.36 7.23
N ASN A 35 19.59 -0.15 6.22
CA ASN A 35 20.61 0.90 6.23
C ASN A 35 20.30 2.04 5.24
N ALA A 36 19.06 2.15 4.78
CA ALA A 36 18.67 3.25 3.91
C ALA A 36 18.54 4.55 4.70
N GLU A 37 19.09 5.63 4.16
CA GLU A 37 18.78 6.97 4.63
C GLU A 37 17.34 7.31 4.21
N VAL A 38 16.50 7.59 5.20
CA VAL A 38 15.06 7.84 5.00
C VAL A 38 14.64 9.12 5.68
N GLU A 39 13.79 9.87 4.99
CA GLU A 39 13.14 11.04 5.58
C GLU A 39 12.19 10.62 6.70
N PRO A 40 12.14 11.37 7.82
CA PRO A 40 11.19 11.09 8.88
C PRO A 40 9.76 11.35 8.40
N LEU A 41 8.77 10.78 9.10
CA LEU A 41 7.35 11.08 8.84
C LEU A 41 7.10 12.61 8.88
N PRO A 42 6.54 13.20 7.80
CA PRO A 42 6.16 14.60 7.78
C PRO A 42 5.20 14.96 8.93
N PRO A 43 5.26 16.19 9.49
CA PRO A 43 4.38 16.61 10.58
C PRO A 43 2.89 16.41 10.29
N MET A 44 2.48 16.62 9.04
CA MET A 44 1.11 16.39 8.59
C MET A 44 0.70 14.91 8.73
N PHE A 45 1.58 13.96 8.38
CA PHE A 45 1.29 12.53 8.49
C PHE A 45 1.17 12.12 9.96
N LYS A 46 2.05 12.65 10.83
CA LYS A 46 1.96 12.44 12.28
C LYS A 46 0.61 12.92 12.84
N GLN A 47 0.09 14.05 12.37
CA GLN A 47 -1.24 14.54 12.77
C GLN A 47 -2.37 13.63 12.27
N MET A 48 -2.27 13.14 11.04
CA MET A 48 -3.23 12.18 10.49
C MET A 48 -3.25 10.87 11.27
N ILE A 49 -2.08 10.30 11.54
CA ILE A 49 -1.92 9.09 12.37
C ILE A 49 -2.57 9.28 13.74
N LYS A 50 -2.32 10.42 14.41
CA LYS A 50 -2.97 10.74 15.69
C LYS A 50 -4.50 10.76 15.59
N ARG A 51 -5.07 11.26 14.49
CA ARG A 51 -6.52 11.24 14.26
C ARG A 51 -7.05 9.81 14.05
N LEU A 52 -6.37 9.00 13.24
CA LEU A 52 -6.76 7.60 12.99
C LEU A 52 -6.76 6.76 14.27
N VAL A 53 -5.76 6.96 15.15
CA VAL A 53 -5.71 6.31 16.45
C VAL A 53 -6.86 6.80 17.34
N ARG A 54 -7.09 8.12 17.41
CA ARG A 54 -8.21 8.70 18.19
C ARG A 54 -9.58 8.21 17.71
N TRP A 55 -9.73 7.94 16.42
CA TRP A 55 -10.96 7.42 15.82
C TRP A 55 -11.04 5.89 15.82
N HIS A 56 -10.09 5.21 16.45
CA HIS A 56 -10.03 3.75 16.55
C HIS A 56 -9.97 3.02 15.19
N VAL A 57 -9.48 3.69 14.14
CA VAL A 57 -9.16 3.06 12.85
C VAL A 57 -7.87 2.27 12.97
N LEU A 58 -6.91 2.80 13.73
CA LEU A 58 -5.65 2.15 14.11
C LEU A 58 -5.63 1.93 15.63
N PRO A 59 -5.08 0.81 16.12
CA PRO A 59 -4.95 0.58 17.54
C PRO A 59 -3.83 1.45 18.13
N ALA A 60 -4.03 1.92 19.37
CA ALA A 60 -3.01 2.70 20.08
C ALA A 60 -1.73 1.87 20.40
N THR A 61 -1.81 0.54 20.30
CA THR A 61 -0.69 -0.39 20.50
C THR A 61 0.17 -0.61 19.25
N CYS A 62 -0.27 -0.12 18.07
CA CYS A 62 0.48 -0.24 16.82
C CYS A 62 0.38 1.07 16.04
N ILE A 63 1.11 2.09 16.51
CA ILE A 63 1.18 3.41 15.88
C ILE A 63 2.17 3.34 14.72
N PRO A 64 1.78 3.69 13.48
CA PRO A 64 2.68 3.68 12.34
C PRO A 64 3.89 4.60 12.53
N ASP A 65 5.07 4.07 12.21
CA ASP A 65 6.35 4.78 12.16
C ASP A 65 6.81 5.04 10.72
N SER A 66 6.10 4.49 9.74
CA SER A 66 6.36 4.58 8.31
C SER A 66 5.09 4.84 7.50
N CYS A 67 5.24 5.46 6.33
CA CYS A 67 4.14 5.74 5.42
C CYS A 67 4.61 5.69 3.98
N ILE A 68 3.82 5.03 3.13
CA ILE A 68 4.01 4.96 1.68
C ILE A 68 2.88 5.73 1.01
N VAL A 69 3.22 6.76 0.25
CA VAL A 69 2.29 7.48 -0.62
C VAL A 69 2.40 6.89 -2.00
N ASN A 70 1.28 6.36 -2.48
CA ASN A 70 1.15 5.76 -3.80
C ASN A 70 0.38 6.72 -4.71
N ILE A 71 1.02 7.20 -5.77
CA ILE A 71 0.46 8.14 -6.73
C ILE A 71 0.24 7.39 -8.04
N TYR A 72 -1.01 7.39 -8.51
CA TYR A 72 -1.47 6.64 -9.67
C TYR A 72 -1.98 7.61 -10.73
N ASP A 73 -1.53 7.44 -11.97
CA ASP A 73 -2.20 8.03 -13.14
C ASP A 73 -3.34 7.12 -13.61
N GLU A 74 -4.14 7.61 -14.56
CA GLU A 74 -5.24 6.82 -15.13
C GLU A 74 -4.72 5.53 -15.78
N GLY A 75 -5.27 4.40 -15.35
CA GLY A 75 -4.87 3.06 -15.80
C GLY A 75 -3.72 2.44 -15.02
N ASP A 76 -3.06 3.16 -14.11
CA ASP A 76 -2.07 2.55 -13.23
C ASP A 76 -2.73 1.59 -12.24
N CYS A 77 -1.98 0.55 -11.89
CA CYS A 77 -2.43 -0.45 -10.93
C CYS A 77 -1.26 -1.00 -10.12
N ILE A 78 -1.61 -1.71 -9.05
CA ILE A 78 -0.70 -2.61 -8.35
C ILE A 78 -1.07 -4.04 -8.70
N PRO A 79 -0.11 -4.88 -9.15
CA PRO A 79 -0.40 -6.29 -9.33
C PRO A 79 -0.75 -6.94 -7.98
N PRO A 80 -1.45 -8.09 -8.00
CA PRO A 80 -1.75 -8.84 -6.80
C PRO A 80 -0.50 -9.13 -5.97
N HIS A 81 -0.55 -8.81 -4.68
CA HIS A 81 0.54 -9.08 -3.74
C HIS A 81 -0.01 -9.22 -2.32
N ILE A 82 0.87 -9.71 -1.44
CA ILE A 82 0.67 -9.69 0.01
C ILE A 82 1.74 -8.75 0.56
N ASP A 83 1.34 -7.79 1.39
CA ASP A 83 2.31 -6.90 2.04
C ASP A 83 3.31 -7.70 2.88
N HIS A 84 4.57 -7.27 2.88
CA HIS A 84 5.66 -8.02 3.50
C HIS A 84 5.50 -8.21 5.02
N HIS A 85 6.09 -9.27 5.56
CA HIS A 85 6.05 -9.60 6.99
C HIS A 85 6.92 -8.69 7.86
N ASP A 86 7.82 -7.90 7.25
CA ASP A 86 8.61 -6.90 7.97
C ASP A 86 7.74 -5.81 8.63
N PHE A 87 6.51 -5.62 8.13
CA PHE A 87 5.58 -4.63 8.64
C PHE A 87 4.64 -5.25 9.66
N ALA A 88 4.53 -4.62 10.83
CA ALA A 88 3.49 -4.95 11.81
C ALA A 88 2.09 -4.73 11.21
N ARG A 89 1.11 -5.50 11.69
CA ARG A 89 -0.30 -5.33 11.33
C ARG A 89 -1.03 -4.56 12.44
N PRO A 90 -2.07 -3.77 12.12
CA PRO A 90 -2.72 -3.65 10.81
C PRO A 90 -2.04 -2.68 9.85
N PHE A 91 -2.28 -2.85 8.55
CA PHE A 91 -2.07 -1.79 7.56
C PHE A 91 -3.28 -0.88 7.52
N CYS A 92 -3.07 0.43 7.44
CA CYS A 92 -4.13 1.41 7.20
C CYS A 92 -3.92 2.10 5.85
N THR A 93 -4.96 2.12 5.02
CA THR A 93 -4.96 2.80 3.73
C THR A 93 -5.98 3.94 3.75
N ILE A 94 -5.62 5.06 3.14
CA ILE A 94 -6.50 6.23 2.97
C ILE A 94 -6.47 6.64 1.49
N SER A 95 -7.63 6.80 0.89
CA SER A 95 -7.81 7.33 -0.47
C SER A 95 -7.99 8.85 -0.44
N PHE A 96 -7.50 9.55 -1.47
CA PHE A 96 -7.55 11.02 -1.55
C PHE A 96 -8.19 11.53 -2.83
N LEU A 97 -7.53 11.41 -3.98
CA LEU A 97 -7.87 12.21 -5.16
C LEU A 97 -9.05 11.69 -5.98
N SER A 98 -9.25 10.37 -6.02
CA SER A 98 -10.30 9.74 -6.80
C SER A 98 -10.82 8.48 -6.11
N GLU A 99 -12.00 8.02 -6.55
CA GLU A 99 -12.48 6.72 -6.15
C GLU A 99 -11.68 5.61 -6.84
N CYS A 100 -11.32 4.58 -6.09
CA CYS A 100 -10.70 3.39 -6.65
C CYS A 100 -11.24 2.13 -5.97
N ASP A 101 -10.98 0.97 -6.57
CA ASP A 101 -11.34 -0.32 -6.00
C ASP A 101 -10.10 -1.05 -5.51
N ILE A 102 -10.20 -1.67 -4.35
CA ILE A 102 -9.24 -2.68 -3.91
C ILE A 102 -9.92 -4.03 -3.92
N LEU A 103 -9.26 -4.99 -4.57
CA LEU A 103 -9.68 -6.38 -4.64
C LEU A 103 -8.95 -7.21 -3.58
N PHE A 104 -9.68 -8.14 -2.97
CA PHE A 104 -9.18 -9.03 -1.93
C PHE A 104 -9.54 -10.47 -2.22
N GLY A 105 -8.71 -11.39 -1.73
CA GLY A 105 -9.03 -12.81 -1.67
C GLY A 105 -7.84 -13.72 -1.93
N PRO A 106 -8.00 -15.03 -1.67
CA PRO A 106 -6.91 -16.01 -1.78
C PRO A 106 -6.46 -16.28 -3.23
N ASN A 107 -7.27 -15.92 -4.23
CA ASN A 107 -7.03 -16.24 -5.64
C ASN A 107 -7.25 -15.01 -6.52
N LEU A 108 -6.48 -13.95 -6.28
CA LEU A 108 -6.45 -12.80 -7.17
C LEU A 108 -5.83 -13.20 -8.51
N LYS A 109 -6.49 -12.84 -9.63
CA LYS A 109 -6.03 -13.17 -10.99
C LYS A 109 -5.86 -11.90 -11.81
N ILE A 110 -4.85 -11.90 -12.66
CA ILE A 110 -4.68 -10.88 -13.70
C ILE A 110 -5.45 -11.37 -14.93
N LEU A 111 -6.48 -10.62 -15.34
CA LEU A 111 -7.27 -10.94 -16.53
C LEU A 111 -6.62 -10.31 -17.75
N GLU A 112 -6.42 -8.99 -17.68
CA GLU A 112 -5.78 -8.17 -18.70
C GLU A 112 -4.91 -7.09 -18.05
N ALA A 113 -4.27 -6.24 -18.86
CA ALA A 113 -3.48 -5.13 -18.33
C ALA A 113 -4.40 -4.16 -17.57
N GLY A 114 -4.21 -4.06 -16.25
CA GLY A 114 -5.03 -3.21 -15.37
C GLY A 114 -6.36 -3.84 -14.95
N GLU A 115 -6.68 -5.03 -15.44
CA GLU A 115 -7.90 -5.75 -15.09
C GLU A 115 -7.60 -6.99 -14.25
N PHE A 116 -8.27 -7.06 -13.10
CA PHE A 116 -8.04 -8.09 -12.10
C PHE A 116 -9.35 -8.70 -11.63
N TYR A 117 -9.27 -9.97 -11.22
CA TYR A 117 -10.35 -10.68 -10.55
C TYR A 117 -9.99 -10.93 -9.09
N GLY A 118 -10.94 -10.71 -8.20
CA GLY A 118 -10.87 -11.09 -6.79
C GLY A 118 -12.26 -11.32 -6.19
N PRO A 119 -12.41 -12.28 -5.25
CA PRO A 119 -13.72 -12.59 -4.66
C PRO A 119 -14.26 -11.49 -3.73
N GLY A 120 -13.40 -10.63 -3.19
CA GLY A 120 -13.79 -9.46 -2.40
C GLY A 120 -13.43 -8.17 -3.13
N ARG A 121 -14.27 -7.14 -2.99
CA ARG A 121 -14.04 -5.80 -3.54
C ARG A 121 -14.50 -4.77 -2.53
N ILE A 122 -13.67 -3.77 -2.29
CA ILE A 122 -14.05 -2.56 -1.55
C ILE A 122 -13.84 -1.38 -2.48
N ARG A 123 -14.91 -0.60 -2.69
CA ARG A 123 -14.84 0.71 -3.32
C ARG A 123 -14.36 1.71 -2.28
N LEU A 124 -13.35 2.51 -2.61
CA LEU A 124 -12.77 3.52 -1.75
C LEU A 124 -13.18 4.92 -2.25
N PRO A 125 -14.19 5.57 -1.64
CA PRO A 125 -14.45 6.98 -1.89
C PRO A 125 -13.26 7.87 -1.50
N THR A 126 -13.22 9.11 -1.98
CA THR A 126 -12.25 10.11 -1.50
C THR A 126 -12.36 10.30 0.03
N GLY A 127 -11.23 10.25 0.71
CA GLY A 127 -11.13 10.41 2.16
C GLY A 127 -11.48 9.16 2.96
N PHE A 128 -11.78 8.03 2.30
CA PHE A 128 -12.09 6.78 2.97
C PHE A 128 -10.83 6.18 3.60
N ALA A 129 -10.94 5.75 4.86
CA ALA A 129 -9.87 5.11 5.61
C ALA A 129 -10.33 3.74 6.08
N PHE A 130 -9.49 2.73 5.90
CA PHE A 130 -9.73 1.40 6.44
C PHE A 130 -8.43 0.73 6.85
N SER A 131 -8.54 -0.18 7.80
CA SER A 131 -7.42 -0.98 8.28
C SER A 131 -7.63 -2.47 8.01
N ILE A 132 -6.55 -3.15 7.66
CA ILE A 132 -6.52 -4.58 7.38
C ILE A 132 -5.56 -5.23 8.37
N SER A 133 -6.12 -6.09 9.22
CA SER A 133 -5.38 -7.05 10.03
C SER A 133 -5.65 -8.44 9.48
N SER A 134 -4.63 -9.30 9.47
CA SER A 134 -4.88 -10.73 9.34
C SER A 134 -5.75 -11.20 10.52
N LEU A 135 -6.70 -12.08 10.26
CA LEU A 135 -7.44 -12.82 11.30
C LEU A 135 -6.77 -14.16 11.66
N LEU A 136 -5.54 -14.41 11.18
CA LEU A 136 -4.87 -15.69 11.36
C LEU A 136 -3.51 -15.50 12.05
N ASN A 137 -3.47 -16.00 13.29
CA ASN A 137 -2.29 -16.64 13.90
C ASN A 137 -1.96 -17.93 13.14
#